data_AF-A0A2V8QD51-F1
#
_entry.id   AF-A0A2V8QD51-F1
#
_cell.length_a   1.000
_cell.length_b   1.000
_cell.length_c   1.000
_cell.angle_alpha   90.00
_cell.angle_beta   90.00
_cell.angle_gamma   90.00
#
_symmetry.space_group_name_H-M   'P 1'
#
loop_
_entity.id
_entity.type
_entity.pdbx_description
1 polymer ?
#
loop_
_entity_poly.entity_id
_entity_poly.type
_entity_poly.pdbx_seq_one_letter_code
_entity_poly.pdbx_strand_id
1 'polypeptide(L)'
;MQSDGFNLIQSTSGATINPNGAGPDITGQAPLLNPLADNGGPTFTHSLQCTSPAIDKGKAFGLTTDQRGGTRPFDFADTVYSNAVGGDGSDIGAYETQSAGGCVPTAVPPAVQPTTTSEDTPVGITLTGTYSQNTNLSFTIFR
;
A
#
# COMPACT_ATOMS: atom_id res chain seq x y z
N MET A 1 -18.75 -5.43 -23.38
CA MET A 1 -18.81 -4.77 -22.06
C MET A 1 -17.74 -3.71 -22.02
N GLN A 2 -18.05 -2.57 -21.43
CA GLN A 2 -17.15 -1.45 -21.20
C GLN A 2 -17.15 -1.20 -19.70
N SER A 3 -15.98 -1.02 -19.09
CA SER A 3 -15.88 -0.72 -17.65
C SER A 3 -15.95 0.79 -17.43
N ASP A 4 -16.31 1.20 -16.21
CA ASP A 4 -16.29 2.60 -15.78
C ASP A 4 -14.89 3.07 -15.36
N GLY A 5 -13.83 2.37 -15.78
CA GLY A 5 -12.44 2.65 -15.37
C GLY A 5 -12.05 1.98 -14.05
N PHE A 6 -10.98 2.47 -13.42
CA PHE A 6 -10.43 2.00 -12.14
C PHE A 6 -9.99 0.52 -12.16
N ASN A 7 -9.53 0.05 -13.30
CA ASN A 7 -9.01 -1.31 -13.45
C ASN A 7 -7.49 -1.33 -13.33
N LEU A 8 -6.94 -2.43 -12.81
CA LEU A 8 -5.51 -2.71 -12.82
C LEU A 8 -5.25 -3.97 -13.65
N ILE A 9 -4.56 -3.80 -14.76
CA ILE A 9 -4.38 -4.83 -15.80
C ILE A 9 -2.89 -4.98 -16.07
N GLN A 10 -2.27 -6.02 -15.54
CA GLN A 10 -0.82 -6.23 -15.71
C GLN A 10 -0.44 -6.41 -17.18
N SER A 11 -1.22 -7.17 -17.94
CA SER A 11 -0.97 -7.43 -19.36
C SER A 11 -2.25 -7.24 -20.16
N THR A 12 -2.16 -6.42 -21.20
CA THR A 12 -3.24 -6.19 -22.16
C THR A 12 -3.14 -7.12 -23.38
N SER A 13 -2.19 -8.06 -23.37
CA SER A 13 -2.00 -8.99 -24.49
C SER A 13 -3.27 -9.80 -24.76
N GLY A 14 -3.73 -9.78 -26.00
CA GLY A 14 -4.96 -10.46 -26.42
C GLY A 14 -6.26 -9.76 -26.02
N ALA A 15 -6.20 -8.55 -25.45
CA ALA A 15 -7.36 -7.76 -25.07
C ALA A 15 -7.26 -6.32 -25.61
N THR A 16 -8.35 -5.81 -26.17
CA THR A 16 -8.49 -4.37 -26.42
C THR A 16 -9.02 -3.70 -25.17
N ILE A 17 -8.22 -2.84 -24.54
CA ILE A 17 -8.65 -2.01 -23.41
C ILE A 17 -9.11 -0.67 -23.96
N ASN A 18 -10.36 -0.29 -23.69
CA ASN A 18 -10.94 0.96 -24.16
C ASN A 18 -11.22 1.87 -22.94
N PRO A 19 -10.32 2.82 -22.62
CA PRO A 19 -10.37 3.61 -21.39
C PRO A 19 -11.35 4.79 -21.50
N ASN A 20 -12.61 4.51 -21.85
CA ASN A 20 -13.68 5.53 -21.93
C ASN A 20 -14.56 5.56 -20.65
N GLY A 21 -14.04 5.02 -19.55
CA GLY A 21 -14.73 4.98 -18.26
C GLY A 21 -14.67 6.30 -17.49
N ALA A 22 -15.35 6.36 -16.35
CA ALA A 22 -15.38 7.51 -15.44
C ALA A 22 -14.05 7.78 -14.72
N GLY A 23 -13.09 6.86 -14.79
CA GLY A 23 -11.75 7.02 -14.22
C GLY A 23 -10.66 6.27 -14.99
N PRO A 24 -9.39 6.44 -14.59
CA PRO A 24 -8.25 5.86 -15.29
C PRO A 24 -8.16 4.35 -15.05
N ASP A 25 -7.67 3.63 -16.06
CA ASP A 25 -7.14 2.28 -15.90
C ASP A 25 -5.62 2.34 -15.72
N ILE A 26 -5.09 1.43 -14.92
CA ILE A 26 -3.65 1.19 -14.77
C ILE A 26 -3.31 -0.06 -15.57
N THR A 27 -2.44 0.08 -16.57
CA THR A 27 -2.00 -1.04 -17.42
C THR A 27 -0.50 -1.24 -17.35
N GLY A 28 -0.03 -2.48 -17.53
CA GLY A 28 1.41 -2.78 -17.63
C GLY A 28 2.13 -2.89 -16.28
N GLN A 29 1.42 -2.72 -15.17
CA GLN A 29 1.98 -2.77 -13.81
C GLN A 29 1.57 -4.05 -13.09
N ALA A 30 2.53 -4.67 -12.40
CA ALA A 30 2.24 -5.81 -11.54
C ALA A 30 1.32 -5.37 -10.38
N PRO A 31 0.34 -6.19 -9.98
CA PRO A 31 -0.59 -5.81 -8.93
C PRO A 31 0.00 -5.87 -7.53
N LEU A 32 1.17 -6.52 -7.37
CA LEU A 32 1.90 -6.64 -6.10
C LEU A 32 0.98 -7.08 -4.97
N LEU A 33 0.37 -8.24 -5.16
CA LEU A 33 -0.53 -8.87 -4.20
C LEU A 33 0.25 -9.82 -3.30
N ASN A 34 -0.19 -9.98 -2.06
CA ASN A 34 0.18 -11.11 -1.25
C ASN A 34 -0.57 -12.38 -1.72
N PRO A 35 -0.10 -13.59 -1.36
CA PRO A 35 -0.80 -14.83 -1.67
C PRO A 35 -2.25 -14.82 -1.19
N LEU A 36 -3.11 -15.60 -1.87
CA LEU A 36 -4.49 -15.80 -1.44
C LEU A 36 -4.50 -16.44 -0.04
N ALA A 37 -5.11 -15.76 0.92
CA ALA A 37 -5.11 -16.19 2.31
C ALA A 37 -6.42 -15.84 3.02
N ASP A 38 -6.61 -16.43 4.20
CA ASP A 38 -7.63 -15.98 5.14
C ASP A 38 -7.19 -14.65 5.77
N ASN A 39 -7.66 -13.54 5.19
CA ASN A 39 -7.48 -12.21 5.76
C ASN A 39 -8.73 -11.75 6.54
N GLY A 40 -9.59 -12.70 6.95
CA GLY A 40 -10.92 -12.45 7.51
C GLY A 40 -12.03 -12.43 6.45
N GLY A 41 -13.27 -12.45 6.93
CA GLY A 41 -14.47 -12.46 6.08
C GLY A 41 -14.95 -13.86 5.66
N PRO A 42 -15.93 -13.94 4.74
CA PRO A 42 -16.51 -15.19 4.28
C PRO A 42 -15.69 -15.90 3.18
N THR A 43 -14.69 -15.23 2.59
CA THR A 43 -13.87 -15.74 1.48
C THR A 43 -12.40 -15.36 1.65
N PHE A 44 -11.49 -16.16 1.10
CA PHE A 44 -10.08 -15.78 1.02
C PHE A 44 -9.90 -14.61 0.06
N THR A 45 -8.95 -13.72 0.38
CA THR A 45 -8.66 -12.52 -0.41
C THR A 45 -7.17 -12.35 -0.66
N HIS A 46 -6.82 -11.52 -1.64
CA HIS A 46 -5.46 -11.04 -1.85
C HIS A 46 -5.30 -9.69 -1.17
N SER A 47 -4.50 -9.62 -0.10
CA SER A 47 -4.09 -8.33 0.46
C SER A 47 -3.03 -7.67 -0.42
N LEU A 48 -2.91 -6.34 -0.34
CA LEU A 48 -1.96 -5.57 -1.14
C LEU A 48 -0.59 -5.49 -0.45
N GLN A 49 0.49 -5.57 -1.24
CA GLN A 49 1.81 -5.14 -0.79
C GLN A 49 1.87 -3.61 -0.74
N CYS A 50 2.73 -3.04 0.10
CA CYS A 50 2.84 -1.58 0.30
C CYS A 50 3.01 -0.74 -0.95
N THR A 51 3.71 -1.27 -1.94
CA THR A 51 4.03 -0.55 -3.16
C THR A 51 3.04 -0.87 -4.28
N SER A 52 1.94 -1.54 -3.95
CA SER A 52 0.93 -1.92 -4.92
C SER A 52 0.35 -0.68 -5.61
N PRO A 53 0.29 -0.68 -6.95
CA PRO A 53 -0.35 0.39 -7.70
C PRO A 53 -1.88 0.36 -7.56
N ALA A 54 -2.45 -0.61 -6.82
CA ALA A 54 -3.87 -0.67 -6.53
C ALA A 54 -4.28 0.25 -5.36
N ILE A 55 -3.33 0.67 -4.51
CA ILE A 55 -3.63 1.43 -3.29
C ILE A 55 -4.15 2.83 -3.64
N ASP A 56 -5.34 3.18 -3.12
CA ASP A 56 -6.05 4.46 -3.39
C ASP A 56 -6.33 4.76 -4.87
N LYS A 57 -6.19 3.77 -5.75
CA LYS A 57 -6.40 3.95 -7.19
C LYS A 57 -7.77 3.55 -7.69
N GLY A 58 -8.68 3.22 -6.79
CA GLY A 58 -10.01 2.70 -7.07
C GLY A 58 -11.13 3.71 -6.88
N LYS A 59 -12.35 3.15 -6.99
CA LYS A 59 -13.61 3.80 -6.65
C LYS A 59 -14.55 2.78 -6.02
N ALA A 60 -15.29 3.16 -4.99
CA ALA A 60 -16.19 2.24 -4.28
C ALA A 60 -17.51 2.01 -5.03
N PHE A 61 -17.90 2.94 -5.90
CA PHE A 61 -19.18 2.91 -6.62
C PHE A 61 -20.41 2.69 -5.70
N GLY A 62 -20.34 3.23 -4.48
CA GLY A 62 -21.41 3.12 -3.48
C GLY A 62 -21.31 1.91 -2.55
N LEU A 63 -20.30 1.04 -2.73
CA LEU A 63 -19.98 0.03 -1.72
C LEU A 63 -19.47 0.69 -0.45
N THR A 64 -19.92 0.20 0.70
CA THR A 64 -19.51 0.69 2.02
C THR A 64 -18.55 -0.25 2.73
N THR A 65 -18.36 -1.46 2.20
CA THR A 65 -17.45 -2.46 2.74
C THR A 65 -16.71 -3.23 1.66
N ASP A 66 -15.53 -3.76 1.99
CA ASP A 66 -14.80 -4.72 1.17
C ASP A 66 -15.31 -6.16 1.39
N GLN A 67 -14.71 -7.17 0.73
CA GLN A 67 -15.17 -8.56 0.89
C GLN A 67 -15.03 -9.12 2.30
N ARG A 68 -14.21 -8.49 3.16
CA ARG A 68 -14.01 -8.91 4.55
C ARG A 68 -15.04 -8.28 5.49
N GLY A 69 -15.84 -7.34 4.99
CA GLY A 69 -16.77 -6.54 5.78
C GLY A 69 -16.14 -5.29 6.41
N GLY A 70 -14.91 -4.94 6.05
CA GLY A 70 -14.27 -3.71 6.50
C GLY A 70 -14.75 -2.50 5.70
N THR A 71 -14.88 -1.32 6.33
CA THR A 71 -15.13 0.00 5.69
C THR A 71 -14.41 0.20 4.35
N ARG A 72 -15.15 0.69 3.36
CA ARG A 72 -14.69 1.13 2.03
C ARG A 72 -15.47 2.38 1.59
N PRO A 73 -14.82 3.40 0.99
CA PRO A 73 -13.37 3.57 0.85
C PRO A 73 -12.67 3.73 2.20
N PHE A 74 -11.37 3.43 2.24
CA PHE A 74 -10.47 3.87 3.29
C PHE A 74 -9.33 4.69 2.66
N ASP A 75 -9.52 6.00 2.56
CA ASP A 75 -8.56 6.93 1.95
C ASP A 75 -7.36 7.16 2.90
N PHE A 76 -6.17 6.77 2.47
CA PHE A 76 -4.94 7.23 3.11
C PHE A 76 -4.68 8.68 2.72
N ALA A 77 -5.14 9.62 3.55
CA ALA A 77 -4.92 11.04 3.36
C ALA A 77 -3.44 11.47 3.52
N ASP A 78 -2.53 10.92 2.71
CA ASP A 78 -1.09 11.17 2.69
C ASP A 78 -0.55 11.48 1.28
N THR A 79 0.75 11.81 1.20
CA THR A 79 1.41 12.20 -0.06
C THR A 79 2.00 11.00 -0.83
N VAL A 80 1.96 9.80 -0.25
CA VAL A 80 2.52 8.57 -0.82
C VAL A 80 1.48 7.90 -1.71
N TYR A 81 0.24 7.78 -1.24
CA TYR A 81 -0.86 7.14 -1.94
C TYR A 81 -1.87 8.19 -2.41
N SER A 82 -1.49 8.94 -3.44
CA SER A 82 -2.44 9.86 -4.07
C SER A 82 -3.67 9.13 -4.60
N ASN A 83 -4.87 9.68 -4.40
CA ASN A 83 -6.06 9.12 -5.05
C ASN A 83 -5.95 9.14 -6.59
N ALA A 84 -6.55 8.15 -7.25
CA ALA A 84 -6.77 8.24 -8.70
C ALA A 84 -7.62 9.47 -9.06
N VAL A 85 -7.41 10.03 -10.26
CA VAL A 85 -8.26 11.12 -10.76
C VAL A 85 -9.71 10.63 -10.82
N GLY A 86 -10.60 11.30 -10.08
CA GLY A 86 -12.02 10.91 -9.96
C GLY A 86 -12.29 9.70 -9.06
N GLY A 87 -11.26 9.14 -8.42
CA GLY A 87 -11.36 8.10 -7.39
C GLY A 87 -11.76 8.66 -6.03
N ASP A 88 -12.11 7.77 -5.10
CA ASP A 88 -12.59 8.10 -3.75
C ASP A 88 -11.67 7.59 -2.63
N GLY A 89 -10.43 7.21 -2.96
CA GLY A 89 -9.49 6.60 -2.02
C GLY A 89 -9.86 5.16 -1.69
N SER A 90 -10.59 4.47 -2.57
CA SER A 90 -10.70 3.01 -2.49
C SER A 90 -9.47 2.33 -3.09
N ASP A 91 -9.12 1.15 -2.62
CA ASP A 91 -8.18 0.27 -3.33
C ASP A 91 -8.86 -0.44 -4.51
N ILE A 92 -8.12 -0.73 -5.57
CA ILE A 92 -8.59 -1.61 -6.65
C ILE A 92 -8.56 -3.07 -6.16
N GLY A 93 -9.72 -3.70 -6.04
CA GLY A 93 -9.83 -5.14 -5.76
C GLY A 93 -10.84 -5.48 -4.66
N ALA A 94 -10.71 -6.69 -4.12
CA ALA A 94 -11.62 -7.25 -3.11
C ALA A 94 -11.23 -6.91 -1.66
N TYR A 95 -10.03 -6.37 -1.47
CA TYR A 95 -9.42 -6.07 -0.18
C TYR A 95 -9.18 -4.58 -0.09
N GLU A 96 -9.58 -3.98 1.03
CA GLU A 96 -9.25 -2.59 1.35
C GLU A 96 -8.14 -2.50 2.39
N THR A 97 -7.12 -1.72 2.13
CA THR A 97 -6.03 -1.53 3.08
C THR A 97 -6.50 -0.54 4.15
N GLN A 98 -6.94 -1.06 5.31
CA GLN A 98 -7.55 -0.25 6.39
C GLN A 98 -6.61 0.08 7.55
N SER A 99 -5.51 -0.63 7.58
CA SER A 99 -4.38 -0.43 8.47
C SER A 99 -3.18 -0.62 7.56
N ALA A 100 -2.04 -0.03 7.90
CA ALA A 100 -0.77 -0.29 7.25
C ALA A 100 -0.29 -1.76 7.44
N GLY A 101 -1.19 -2.76 7.37
CA GLY A 101 -0.98 -4.18 7.60
C GLY A 101 -0.06 -4.87 6.60
N GLY A 102 0.51 -4.13 5.66
CA GLY A 102 1.72 -4.51 4.92
C GLY A 102 2.90 -3.56 5.12
N CYS A 103 2.65 -2.32 5.60
CA CYS A 103 3.64 -1.24 5.74
C CYS A 103 4.00 -1.07 7.20
N VAL A 104 4.42 -2.18 7.81
CA VAL A 104 5.12 -2.08 9.08
C VAL A 104 6.41 -1.31 8.81
N PRO A 105 6.68 -0.21 9.53
CA PRO A 105 7.97 0.46 9.40
C PRO A 105 9.05 -0.57 9.72
N THR A 106 9.85 -0.93 8.71
CA THR A 106 11.02 -1.78 8.94
C THR A 106 12.10 -0.88 9.48
N ALA A 107 12.39 -1.02 10.77
CA ALA A 107 13.61 -0.44 11.33
C ALA A 107 14.79 -1.13 10.63
N VAL A 108 15.61 -0.38 9.91
CA VAL A 108 16.89 -0.89 9.41
C VAL A 108 17.84 -0.84 10.60
N PRO A 109 18.37 -1.98 11.08
CA PRO A 109 19.39 -1.94 12.13
C PRO A 109 20.53 -1.05 11.66
N PRO A 110 21.04 -0.13 12.50
CA PRO A 110 22.22 0.65 12.13
C PRO A 110 23.34 -0.32 11.75
N ALA A 111 24.14 0.06 10.75
CA ALA A 111 25.33 -0.71 10.39
C ALA A 111 26.17 -0.99 11.65
N VAL A 112 26.76 -2.18 11.74
CA VAL A 112 27.58 -2.61 12.89
C VAL A 112 28.60 -1.50 13.20
N GLN A 113 28.43 -0.84 14.34
CA GLN A 113 29.35 0.20 14.80
C GLN A 113 30.67 -0.45 15.26
N PRO A 114 31.82 0.21 15.07
CA PRO A 114 33.10 -0.30 15.57
C PRO A 114 33.03 -0.54 17.08
N THR A 115 33.44 -1.74 17.51
CA THR A 115 33.40 -2.21 18.91
C THR A 115 34.47 -1.59 19.80
N THR A 116 35.26 -0.65 19.28
CA THR A 116 36.32 0.05 20.01
C THR A 116 36.30 1.52 19.65
N THR A 117 35.70 2.33 20.51
CA THR A 117 35.83 3.79 20.47
C THR A 117 36.65 4.19 21.70
N SER A 118 37.52 5.19 21.60
CA SER A 118 38.08 5.76 22.84
C SER A 118 36.94 6.43 23.60
N GLU A 119 37.06 6.50 24.93
CA GLU A 119 36.06 7.15 25.82
C GLU A 119 35.73 8.59 25.36
N ASP A 120 36.69 9.26 24.73
CA ASP A 120 36.57 10.64 24.25
C ASP A 120 36.21 10.78 22.75
N THR A 121 35.83 9.69 22.07
CA THR A 121 35.39 9.76 20.67
C THR A 121 33.86 9.70 20.57
N PRO A 122 33.18 10.80 20.17
CA PRO A 122 31.74 10.77 19.91
C PRO A 122 31.38 9.76 18.82
N VAL A 123 30.34 8.95 19.09
CA VAL A 123 29.81 7.99 18.11
C VAL A 123 28.53 8.54 17.50
N GLY A 124 28.57 8.77 16.18
CA GLY A 124 27.37 9.10 15.41
C GLY A 124 26.59 7.83 15.07
N ILE A 125 25.41 7.64 15.66
CA ILE A 125 24.47 6.59 15.25
C ILE A 125 23.42 7.24 14.35
N THR A 126 23.36 6.83 13.09
CA THR A 126 22.28 7.19 12.18
C THR A 126 21.26 6.06 12.18
N LEU A 127 20.05 6.34 12.65
CA LEU A 127 18.91 5.45 12.54
C LEU A 127 18.09 5.86 11.32
N THR A 128 17.88 4.93 10.40
CA THR A 128 17.03 5.15 9.23
C THR A 128 15.79 4.27 9.33
N GLY A 129 14.65 4.85 8.98
CA GLY A 129 13.40 4.12 8.76
C GLY A 129 12.59 4.85 7.72
N THR A 130 11.83 4.09 6.94
CA THR A 130 10.90 4.61 5.93
C THR A 130 9.48 4.27 6.37
N TYR A 131 8.61 5.27 6.41
CA TYR A 131 7.22 5.09 6.78
C TYR A 131 6.31 5.98 5.93
N SER A 132 5.16 5.46 5.51
CA SER A 132 4.26 6.17 4.58
C SER A 132 3.26 7.09 5.28
N GLN A 133 2.88 6.84 6.53
CA GLN A 133 1.69 7.48 7.13
C GLN A 133 1.93 8.71 8.02
N ASN A 134 2.97 9.53 7.80
CA ASN A 134 3.21 10.78 8.58
C ASN A 134 3.21 10.64 10.13
N THR A 135 3.31 9.43 10.70
CA THR A 135 3.49 9.25 12.15
C THR A 135 4.97 9.16 12.49
N ASN A 136 5.36 9.68 13.66
CA ASN A 136 6.74 9.62 14.11
C ASN A 136 7.21 8.17 14.25
N LEU A 137 8.30 7.83 13.55
CA LEU A 137 9.11 6.67 13.85
C LEU A 137 9.75 6.86 15.23
N SER A 138 9.51 5.92 16.14
CA SER A 138 10.15 5.90 17.45
C SER A 138 11.25 4.86 17.46
N PHE A 139 12.46 5.27 17.84
CA PHE A 139 13.57 4.36 18.04
C PHE A 139 13.93 4.33 19.53
N THR A 140 14.28 3.16 20.05
CA THR A 140 14.72 2.99 21.44
C THR A 140 16.15 2.45 21.44
N ILE A 141 17.04 3.13 22.17
CA ILE A 141 18.42 2.69 22.40
C ILE A 141 18.48 2.03 23.77
N PHE A 142 18.91 0.78 23.82
CA PHE A 142 19.21 0.09 25.08
C PHE A 142 20.71 0.23 25.38
N ARG A 143 21.04 0.37 26.67
CA ARG A 143 22.43 0.36 27.16
C ARG A 143 22.85 -1.07 27.51
#